data_AF-A0A942I5C3-F1
#
_entry.id   AF-A0A942I5C3-F1
#
_cell.length_a   1.000
_cell.length_b   1.000
_cell.length_c   1.000
_cell.angle_alpha   90.00
_cell.angle_beta   90.00
_cell.angle_gamma   90.00
#
_symmetry.space_group_name_H-M   'P 1'
#
loop_
_entity.id
_entity.type
_entity.pdbx_description
1 polymer ?
#
loop_
_entity_poly.entity_id
_entity_poly.type
_entity_poly.pdbx_seq_one_letter_code
_entity_poly.pdbx_strand_id
1 'polypeptide(L)'
;MMTARGFRCLAAIGVASLLSVPTALAASPVGIWEIEMRDSRYSVELCGAAGTALCGTLIWLGNGADSPDNLPYLNTLMIDHAPQTGPNTWKGDLHIYGQSAAGTITQVSEDQITLRGCVFGIICKTYQMYRMAD
;
A
#
# COMPACT_ATOMS: atom_id res chain seq x y z
N MET A 1 13.89 -83.68 3.48
CA MET A 1 14.87 -82.76 4.09
C MET A 1 15.14 -81.62 3.12
N MET A 2 14.66 -80.41 3.43
CA MET A 2 15.35 -79.12 3.25
C MET A 2 14.37 -77.99 3.55
N THR A 3 14.89 -77.01 4.29
CA THR A 3 14.23 -76.03 5.13
C THR A 3 14.03 -74.66 4.45
N ALA A 4 13.01 -73.95 4.96
CA ALA A 4 12.65 -72.53 4.86
C ALA A 4 13.73 -71.47 4.52
N ARG A 5 13.25 -70.36 3.90
CA ARG A 5 13.60 -68.92 4.08
C ARG A 5 12.80 -68.14 3.02
N GLY A 6 12.01 -67.10 3.27
CA GLY A 6 12.02 -66.09 4.32
C GLY A 6 12.18 -64.71 3.67
N PHE A 7 11.08 -63.96 3.59
CA PHE A 7 10.93 -62.49 3.66
C PHE A 7 11.66 -61.58 2.64
N ARG A 8 10.89 -60.69 1.98
CA ARG A 8 11.04 -59.23 2.11
C ARG A 8 9.97 -58.46 1.32
N CYS A 9 9.04 -57.85 2.07
CA CYS A 9 8.24 -56.72 1.62
C CYS A 9 9.18 -55.56 1.25
N LEU A 10 9.09 -55.06 0.02
CA LEU A 10 9.64 -53.76 -0.37
C LEU A 10 8.48 -52.76 -0.39
N ALA A 11 8.24 -52.13 0.75
CA ALA A 11 7.35 -50.98 0.85
C ALA A 11 8.05 -49.76 0.25
N ALA A 12 7.52 -49.24 -0.85
CA ALA A 12 7.96 -47.98 -1.43
C ALA A 12 7.43 -46.82 -0.55
N ILE A 13 8.30 -46.26 0.28
CA ILE A 13 8.01 -45.03 1.05
C ILE A 13 8.16 -43.86 0.07
N GLY A 14 7.03 -43.37 -0.44
CA GLY A 14 6.97 -42.11 -1.19
C GLY A 14 7.21 -40.93 -0.25
N VAL A 15 8.35 -40.25 -0.41
CA VAL A 15 8.66 -39.02 0.30
C VAL A 15 7.81 -37.90 -0.31
N ALA A 16 6.71 -37.54 0.35
CA ALA A 16 5.90 -36.37 0.00
C ALA A 16 6.65 -35.10 0.40
N SER A 17 7.30 -34.45 -0.56
CA SER A 17 7.95 -33.15 -0.38
C SER A 17 6.87 -32.07 -0.18
N LEU A 18 6.71 -31.61 1.05
CA LEU A 18 5.91 -30.41 1.37
C LEU A 18 6.60 -29.20 0.76
N LEU A 19 6.16 -28.77 -0.43
CA LEU A 19 6.54 -27.50 -1.03
C LEU A 19 5.91 -26.38 -0.20
N SER A 20 6.72 -25.73 0.64
CA SER A 20 6.34 -24.48 1.31
C SER A 20 6.19 -23.40 0.26
N VAL A 21 4.94 -23.12 -0.16
CA VAL A 21 4.66 -21.99 -1.04
C VAL A 21 4.81 -20.72 -0.20
N PRO A 22 5.73 -19.80 -0.53
CA PRO A 22 5.79 -18.53 0.17
C PRO A 22 4.48 -17.77 -0.09
N THR A 23 3.70 -17.55 0.97
CA THR A 23 2.59 -16.60 0.92
C THR A 23 3.21 -15.21 0.78
N ALA A 24 3.15 -14.63 -0.42
CA ALA A 24 3.51 -13.23 -0.60
C ALA A 24 2.57 -12.40 0.28
N LEU A 25 3.10 -11.87 1.38
CA LEU A 25 2.40 -10.89 2.20
C LEU A 25 2.15 -9.68 1.30
N ALA A 26 0.88 -9.39 1.02
CA ALA A 26 0.52 -8.17 0.33
C ALA A 26 1.01 -6.99 1.17
N ALA A 27 1.85 -6.13 0.60
CA ALA A 27 2.34 -4.96 1.30
C ALA A 27 1.14 -4.07 1.68
N SER A 28 1.11 -3.64 2.95
CA SER A 28 0.07 -2.76 3.47
C SER A 28 0.36 -1.30 3.11
N PRO A 29 -0.65 -0.50 2.73
CA PRO A 29 -0.45 0.93 2.46
C PRO A 29 -0.29 1.74 3.76
N VAL A 30 -0.63 1.15 4.90
CA VAL A 30 -0.55 1.82 6.22
C VAL A 30 0.89 2.21 6.51
N GLY A 31 1.09 3.47 6.91
CA GLY A 31 2.40 4.01 7.26
C GLY A 31 2.56 5.49 6.93
N ILE A 32 3.78 6.00 7.10
CA ILE A 32 4.12 7.38 6.76
C ILE A 32 4.83 7.40 5.40
N TRP A 33 4.40 8.32 4.53
CA TRP A 33 4.87 8.42 3.16
C TRP A 33 5.34 9.84 2.84
N GLU A 34 6.55 9.98 2.32
CA GLU A 34 7.13 11.25 1.83
C GLU A 34 7.00 11.32 0.31
N ILE A 35 6.47 12.43 -0.22
CA ILE A 35 6.39 12.63 -1.67
C ILE A 35 7.79 12.88 -2.26
N GLU A 36 8.01 12.58 -3.53
CA GLU A 36 9.30 12.71 -4.22
C GLU A 36 9.93 14.12 -4.18
N MET A 37 9.11 15.17 -3.98
CA MET A 37 9.55 16.55 -3.81
C MET A 37 10.11 16.83 -2.41
N ARG A 38 9.93 15.89 -1.47
CA ARG A 38 10.41 15.92 -0.08
C ARG A 38 9.91 17.13 0.70
N ASP A 39 8.74 17.61 0.33
CA ASP A 39 8.12 18.82 0.86
C ASP A 39 6.90 18.52 1.74
N SER A 40 6.42 17.27 1.73
CA SER A 40 5.24 16.85 2.48
C SER A 40 5.29 15.37 2.85
N ARG A 41 4.71 15.05 4.01
CA ARG A 41 4.50 13.66 4.46
C ARG A 41 3.08 13.41 4.87
N TYR A 42 2.64 12.19 4.62
CA TYR A 42 1.26 11.77 4.83
C TYR A 42 1.22 10.53 5.70
N SER A 43 0.39 10.56 6.74
CA SER A 43 0.01 9.34 7.46
C SER A 43 -1.12 8.67 6.69
N VAL A 44 -0.90 7.44 6.27
CA VAL A 44 -1.89 6.61 5.57
C VAL A 44 -2.36 5.52 6.50
N GLU A 45 -3.67 5.34 6.56
CA GLU A 45 -4.33 4.28 7.31
C GLU A 45 -5.44 3.62 6.49
N LEU A 46 -5.85 2.43 6.91
CA LEU A 46 -7.07 1.79 6.40
C LEU A 46 -8.23 2.10 7.35
N CYS A 47 -9.34 2.57 6.79
CA CYS A 47 -10.48 3.13 7.50
C CYS A 47 -11.82 2.56 6.97
N GLY A 48 -12.93 3.02 7.56
CA GLY A 48 -14.28 2.59 7.24
C GLY A 48 -14.69 1.25 7.86
N ALA A 49 -15.97 0.91 7.76
CA ALA A 49 -16.56 -0.26 8.42
C ALA A 49 -15.91 -1.61 8.01
N ALA A 50 -15.46 -1.71 6.76
CA ALA A 50 -14.76 -2.90 6.26
C ALA A 50 -13.24 -2.88 6.52
N GLY A 51 -12.68 -1.75 6.94
CA GLY A 51 -11.24 -1.60 7.17
C GLY A 51 -10.38 -1.71 5.91
N THR A 52 -10.93 -1.39 4.73
CA THR A 52 -10.24 -1.50 3.43
C THR A 52 -10.17 -0.20 2.65
N ALA A 53 -10.94 0.82 3.05
CA ALA A 53 -10.86 2.14 2.44
C ALA A 53 -9.57 2.82 2.90
N LEU A 54 -8.97 3.64 2.05
CA LEU A 54 -7.74 4.38 2.38
C LEU A 54 -8.11 5.76 2.90
N CYS A 55 -7.55 6.12 4.05
CA CYS A 55 -7.58 7.46 4.61
C CYS A 55 -6.15 8.01 4.66
N GLY A 56 -6.00 9.31 4.43
CA GLY A 56 -4.68 9.95 4.35
C GLY A 56 -4.69 11.35 4.95
N THR A 57 -3.79 11.60 5.89
CA THR A 57 -3.66 12.88 6.61
C THR A 57 -2.33 13.53 6.30
N LEU A 58 -2.31 14.82 6.01
CA LEU A 58 -1.06 15.59 5.89
C LEU A 58 -0.48 15.82 7.28
N ILE A 59 0.70 15.27 7.58
CA ILE A 59 1.28 15.31 8.94
C ILE A 59 2.55 16.14 9.05
N TRP A 60 3.15 16.50 7.91
CA TRP A 60 4.38 17.29 7.90
C TRP A 60 4.49 18.05 6.59
N LEU A 61 5.03 19.26 6.69
CA LEU A 61 5.42 20.14 5.59
C LEU A 61 6.87 20.56 5.79
N GLY A 62 7.61 20.70 4.69
CA GLY A 62 8.96 21.22 4.71
C GLY A 62 9.45 21.56 3.30
N ASN A 63 10.76 21.74 3.15
CA ASN A 63 11.37 22.15 1.88
C ASN A 63 10.69 23.40 1.25
N GLY A 64 10.22 24.33 2.09
CA GLY A 64 9.52 25.55 1.68
C GLY A 64 8.00 25.41 1.51
N ALA A 65 7.43 24.21 1.68
CA ALA A 65 5.98 24.02 1.68
C ALA A 65 5.32 24.38 3.02
N ASP A 66 6.09 24.67 4.07
CA ASP A 66 5.64 25.21 5.37
C ASP A 66 5.30 26.71 5.30
N SER A 67 4.51 27.10 4.29
CA SER A 67 4.09 28.47 4.05
C SER A 67 2.78 28.82 4.76
N PRO A 68 2.46 30.12 4.99
CA PRO A 68 1.17 30.54 5.53
C PRO A 68 -0.05 30.03 4.76
N ASP A 69 0.10 29.79 3.46
CA ASP A 69 -0.98 29.28 2.60
C ASP A 69 -1.21 27.78 2.81
N ASN A 70 -0.18 27.01 3.14
CA ASN A 70 -0.26 25.55 3.29
C ASN A 70 -0.49 25.10 4.73
N LEU A 71 0.00 25.87 5.72
CA LEU A 71 -0.15 25.57 7.15
C LEU A 71 -1.59 25.29 7.62
N PRO A 72 -2.64 25.96 7.10
CA PRO A 72 -4.03 25.64 7.46
C PRO A 72 -4.47 24.21 7.13
N TYR A 73 -3.74 23.53 6.24
CA TYR A 73 -4.02 22.16 5.80
C TYR A 73 -3.19 21.12 6.57
N LEU A 74 -2.22 21.53 7.40
CA LEU A 74 -1.47 20.62 8.24
C LEU A 74 -2.39 19.94 9.25
N ASN A 75 -2.24 18.64 9.43
CA ASN A 75 -3.06 17.76 10.26
C ASN A 75 -4.52 17.62 9.81
N THR A 76 -4.85 17.94 8.56
CA THR A 76 -6.18 17.70 8.01
C THR A 76 -6.23 16.44 7.15
N LEU A 77 -7.42 15.82 7.10
CA LEU A 77 -7.69 14.64 6.30
C LEU A 77 -7.77 15.04 4.82
N MET A 78 -6.82 14.55 4.02
CA MET A 78 -6.68 14.83 2.59
C MET A 78 -7.45 13.83 1.74
N ILE A 79 -7.49 12.57 2.19
CA ILE A 79 -8.19 11.47 1.54
C ILE A 79 -9.14 10.89 2.57
N ASP A 80 -10.43 10.95 2.28
CA ASP A 80 -11.50 10.45 3.15
C ASP A 80 -12.16 9.24 2.50
N HIS A 81 -12.00 8.06 3.11
CA HIS A 81 -12.63 6.80 2.71
C HIS A 81 -12.49 6.44 1.21
N ALA A 82 -11.30 6.53 0.61
CA ALA A 82 -11.10 6.11 -0.77
C ALA A 82 -11.27 4.58 -0.92
N PRO A 83 -12.29 4.06 -1.64
CA PRO A 83 -12.51 2.63 -1.77
C PRO A 83 -11.39 1.92 -2.51
N GLN A 84 -11.10 0.68 -2.09
CA GLN A 84 -10.24 -0.22 -2.83
C GLN A 84 -10.96 -0.66 -4.12
N THR A 85 -10.30 -0.46 -5.27
CA THR A 85 -10.87 -0.78 -6.60
C THR A 85 -10.09 -1.87 -7.34
N GLY A 86 -9.00 -2.34 -6.76
CA GLY A 86 -8.20 -3.46 -7.25
C GLY A 86 -7.10 -3.84 -6.25
N PRO A 87 -6.32 -4.90 -6.55
CA PRO A 87 -5.15 -5.24 -5.76
C PRO A 87 -4.25 -4.01 -5.59
N ASN A 88 -3.93 -3.68 -4.33
CA ASN A 88 -3.07 -2.55 -3.97
C ASN A 88 -3.49 -1.20 -4.58
N THR A 89 -4.78 -1.00 -4.91
CA THR A 89 -5.26 0.19 -5.63
C THR A 89 -6.52 0.77 -5.00
N TRP A 90 -6.49 2.08 -4.73
CA TRP A 90 -7.59 2.85 -4.15
C TRP A 90 -7.90 4.07 -5.01
N LYS A 91 -9.18 4.40 -5.14
CA LYS A 91 -9.64 5.55 -5.93
C LYS A 91 -10.60 6.39 -5.12
N GLY A 92 -10.43 7.70 -5.14
CA GLY A 92 -11.26 8.64 -4.41
C GLY A 92 -10.87 10.08 -4.72
N ASP A 93 -11.41 11.01 -3.94
CA ASP A 93 -11.10 12.43 -4.07
C ASP A 93 -9.98 12.83 -3.11
N LEU A 94 -9.01 13.58 -3.64
CA LEU A 94 -7.97 14.23 -2.86
C LEU A 94 -8.34 15.70 -2.65
N HIS A 95 -8.44 16.09 -1.39
CA HIS A 95 -8.75 17.45 -0.97
C HIS A 95 -7.46 18.13 -0.51
N ILE A 96 -6.77 18.81 -1.42
CA ILE A 96 -5.43 19.36 -1.20
C ILE A 96 -5.46 20.87 -1.43
N TYR A 97 -5.02 21.65 -0.44
CA TYR A 97 -4.90 23.10 -0.53
C TYR A 97 -6.19 23.79 -1.02
N GLY A 98 -7.35 23.31 -0.56
CA GLY A 98 -8.66 23.85 -0.91
C GLY A 98 -9.16 23.47 -2.31
N GLN A 99 -8.43 22.62 -3.02
CA GLN A 99 -8.83 22.06 -4.31
C GLN A 99 -9.18 20.58 -4.14
N SER A 100 -10.13 20.10 -4.95
CA SER A 100 -10.44 18.69 -5.06
C SER A 100 -9.98 18.14 -6.41
N ALA A 101 -9.32 16.99 -6.39
CA ALA A 101 -8.95 16.25 -7.59
C ALA A 101 -9.31 14.78 -7.43
N ALA A 102 -9.87 14.17 -8.48
CA ALA A 102 -9.98 12.73 -8.53
C ALA A 102 -8.57 12.12 -8.54
N GLY A 103 -8.35 11.06 -7.79
CA GLY A 103 -7.06 10.39 -7.83
C GLY A 103 -7.08 8.91 -7.55
N THR A 104 -5.91 8.33 -7.74
CA THR A 104 -5.63 6.91 -7.60
C THR A 104 -4.34 6.75 -6.82
N ILE A 105 -4.40 6.01 -5.73
CA ILE A 105 -3.25 5.51 -4.98
C ILE A 105 -3.02 4.07 -5.43
N THR A 106 -1.79 3.76 -5.83
CA THR A 106 -1.37 2.37 -6.10
C THR A 106 -0.09 2.08 -5.35
N GLN A 107 -0.08 1.03 -4.54
CA GLN A 107 1.14 0.55 -3.89
C GLN A 107 1.87 -0.42 -4.82
N VAL A 108 3.03 0.01 -5.30
CA VAL A 108 3.81 -0.70 -6.33
C VAL A 108 4.92 -1.56 -5.72
N SER A 109 5.37 -1.25 -4.50
CA SER A 109 6.26 -2.08 -3.70
C SER A 109 5.97 -1.90 -2.20
N GLU A 110 6.74 -2.57 -1.34
CA GLU A 110 6.63 -2.41 0.11
C GLU A 110 6.87 -0.96 0.54
N ASP A 111 7.81 -0.28 -0.11
CA ASP A 111 8.34 1.05 0.21
C ASP A 111 7.95 2.15 -0.78
N GLN A 112 7.13 1.85 -1.79
CA GLN A 112 6.70 2.82 -2.79
C GLN A 112 5.20 2.79 -3.09
N ILE A 113 4.61 3.98 -3.10
CA ILE A 113 3.26 4.27 -3.60
C ILE A 113 3.36 5.28 -4.76
N THR A 114 2.52 5.09 -5.77
CA THR A 114 2.23 6.12 -6.77
C THR A 114 0.92 6.83 -6.42
N LEU A 115 0.95 8.15 -6.43
CA LEU A 115 -0.24 9.00 -6.36
C LEU A 115 -0.50 9.64 -7.72
N ARG A 116 -1.60 9.30 -8.37
CA ARG A 116 -2.05 9.97 -9.59
C ARG A 116 -3.26 10.86 -9.29
N GLY A 117 -3.13 12.17 -9.47
CA GLY A 117 -4.24 13.13 -9.38
C GLY A 117 -4.61 13.66 -10.76
N CYS A 118 -5.91 13.84 -11.04
CA CYS A 118 -6.43 14.36 -12.31
C CYS A 118 -7.43 15.50 -12.07
N VAL A 119 -7.09 16.70 -12.54
CA VAL A 119 -7.97 17.87 -12.48
C VAL A 119 -8.98 17.80 -13.63
N PHE A 120 -10.28 17.93 -13.31
CA PHE A 120 -11.40 17.74 -14.23
C PHE A 120 -11.38 16.40 -15.01
N GLY A 121 -10.66 15.39 -14.51
CA GLY A 121 -10.51 14.08 -15.16
C GLY A 121 -9.66 14.07 -16.44
N ILE A 122 -9.09 15.21 -16.86
CA ILE A 122 -8.36 15.32 -18.14
C ILE A 122 -6.87 15.51 -17.90
N ILE A 123 -6.49 16.45 -17.02
CA ILE A 123 -5.09 16.82 -16.79
C ILE A 123 -4.59 16.05 -15.58
N CYS A 124 -3.77 15.03 -15.82
CA CYS A 124 -3.25 14.17 -14.77
C CYS A 124 -1.77 14.42 -14.48
N LYS A 125 -1.40 14.31 -13.21
CA LYS A 125 -0.03 14.24 -12.72
C LYS A 125 0.13 13.01 -11.84
N THR A 126 1.29 12.38 -11.91
CA THR A 126 1.67 11.24 -11.07
C THR A 126 2.86 11.65 -10.24
N TYR A 127 2.81 11.33 -8.96
CA TYR A 127 3.89 11.54 -8.00
C TYR A 127 4.31 10.20 -7.40
N GLN A 128 5.60 10.06 -7.13
CA GLN A 128 6.11 8.97 -6.33
C GLN A 128 6.08 9.35 -4.85
N MET A 129 5.78 8.37 -4.01
CA MET A 129 5.83 8.50 -2.57
C MET A 129 6.64 7.34 -2.00
N TYR A 130 7.52 7.66 -1.06
CA TYR A 130 8.45 6.72 -0.45
C TYR A 130 8.12 6.55 1.02
N ARG A 131 8.14 5.30 1.48
CA ARG A 131 7.87 4.99 2.88
C ARG A 131 8.98 5.58 3.75
N MET A 132 8.60 6.27 4.81
CA MET A 132 9.54 6.72 5.83
C MET A 132 9.90 5.53 6.72
N ALA A 133 11.20 5.34 6.95
CA ALA A 133 11.66 4.40 7.98
C ALA A 133 11.29 4.96 9.36
N ASP A 134 10.78 4.07 10.22
CA ASP A 134 10.49 4.37 11.63
C ASP A 134 11.78 4.67 12.43
#